data_AF-A0A4Q3FKG0-F1
#
_entry.id   AF-A0A4Q3FKG0-F1
#
_cell.length_a   1.000
_cell.length_b   1.000
_cell.length_c   1.000
_cell.angle_alpha   90.00
_cell.angle_beta   90.00
_cell.angle_gamma   90.00
#
_symmetry.space_group_name_H-M   'P 1'
#
loop_
_entity.id
_entity.type
_entity.pdbx_description
1 polymer ?
#
loop_
_entity_poly.entity_id
_entity_poly.type
_entity_poly.pdbx_seq_one_letter_code
_entity_poly.pdbx_strand_id
1 'polypeptide(L)'
;MILEYFLELKATGLYCAVGDFYLDPQQPVPTAVISHAHADHAIGGHQQVFATEATHAFMDLRYGKNAGKVKCTLAYHEKALIKEVSVTLIPAGHILGSAQVLMEYQGIKYLYTGDFKLQ
;
A
#
# COMPACT_ATOMS: atom_id res chain seq x y z
N MET A 1 1.89 -22.42 5.62
CA MET A 1 3.28 -22.30 5.15
C MET A 1 3.38 -20.98 4.40
N ILE A 2 4.39 -20.15 4.67
CA ILE A 2 4.63 -18.91 3.93
C ILE A 2 5.22 -19.28 2.56
N LEU A 3 4.80 -18.60 1.50
CA LEU A 3 5.37 -18.76 0.16
C LEU A 3 6.59 -17.85 0.04
N GLU A 4 7.77 -18.42 -0.13
CA GLU A 4 9.04 -17.67 -0.14
C GLU A 4 9.13 -16.63 -1.27
N TYR A 5 8.41 -16.86 -2.38
CA TYR A 5 8.37 -15.94 -3.52
C TYR A 5 7.33 -14.82 -3.37
N PHE A 6 6.51 -14.82 -2.32
CA PHE A 6 5.38 -13.89 -2.22
C PHE A 6 5.82 -12.45 -1.96
N LEU A 7 6.75 -12.23 -1.03
CA LEU A 7 7.31 -10.92 -0.68
C LEU A 7 8.84 -10.95 -0.74
N GLU A 8 9.41 -10.01 -1.49
CA GLU A 8 10.86 -9.85 -1.66
C GLU A 8 11.26 -8.43 -1.24
N LEU A 9 12.29 -8.28 -0.41
CA LEU A 9 12.85 -6.98 -0.10
C LEU A 9 13.78 -6.54 -1.23
N LYS A 10 13.45 -5.43 -1.89
CA LYS A 10 14.27 -4.79 -2.93
C LYS A 10 14.76 -3.44 -2.46
N ALA A 11 15.74 -2.87 -3.17
CA ALA A 11 16.19 -1.50 -2.91
C ALA A 11 15.06 -0.45 -3.03
N THR A 12 14.02 -0.74 -3.82
CA THR A 12 12.83 0.10 -3.98
C THR A 12 11.81 -0.05 -2.85
N GLY A 13 11.86 -1.13 -2.07
CA GLY A 13 10.88 -1.44 -1.02
C GLY A 13 10.47 -2.91 -1.00
N LEU A 14 9.43 -3.22 -0.24
CA LEU A 14 8.90 -4.59 -0.13
C LEU A 14 7.98 -4.90 -1.32
N TYR A 15 8.40 -5.85 -2.15
CA TYR A 15 7.76 -6.18 -3.42
C TYR A 15 6.93 -7.45 -3.32
N CYS A 16 5.65 -7.37 -3.69
CA CYS A 16 4.80 -8.56 -3.85
C CYS A 16 4.94 -9.10 -5.27
N ALA A 17 5.62 -10.23 -5.46
CA ALA A 17 5.90 -10.74 -6.81
C ALA A 17 4.65 -11.22 -7.56
N VAL A 18 3.71 -11.82 -6.85
CA VAL A 18 2.44 -12.32 -7.42
C VAL A 18 1.50 -11.19 -7.81
N GLY A 19 1.43 -10.15 -6.97
CA GLY A 19 0.60 -8.97 -7.21
C GLY A 19 1.25 -7.93 -8.11
N ASP A 20 2.57 -7.98 -8.29
CA ASP A 20 3.38 -6.99 -9.00
C ASP A 20 3.10 -5.55 -8.51
N PHE A 21 3.21 -5.39 -7.19
CA PHE A 21 3.09 -4.10 -6.52
C PHE A 21 4.11 -4.00 -5.39
N TYR A 22 4.40 -2.77 -4.98
CA TYR A 22 5.24 -2.49 -3.83
C TYR A 22 4.40 -1.96 -2.66
N LEU A 23 4.80 -2.32 -1.44
CA LEU A 23 4.32 -1.72 -0.21
C LEU A 23 5.28 -0.58 0.16
N ASP A 24 4.74 0.63 0.36
CA ASP A 24 5.49 1.84 0.75
C ASP A 24 6.86 2.00 0.03
N PRO A 25 6.88 2.01 -1.32
CA PRO A 25 8.12 2.09 -2.08
C PRO A 25 8.84 3.43 -1.91
N GLN A 26 10.17 3.38 -1.86
CA GLN A 26 11.06 4.55 -1.76
C GLN A 26 11.40 5.18 -3.12
N GLN A 27 10.92 4.59 -4.22
CA GLN A 27 11.08 5.13 -5.58
C GLN A 27 9.77 4.98 -6.39
N PRO A 28 9.53 5.81 -7.43
CA PRO A 28 8.37 5.65 -8.30
C PRO A 28 8.28 4.24 -8.90
N VAL A 29 7.08 3.67 -8.91
CA VAL A 29 6.80 2.30 -9.37
C VAL A 29 5.46 2.25 -10.13
N PRO A 30 5.22 1.20 -10.94
CA PRO A 30 3.94 1.01 -11.61
C PRO A 30 2.75 0.94 -10.65
N THR A 31 2.85 0.14 -9.59
CA THR A 31 1.77 -0.05 -8.61
C THR A 31 2.32 0.05 -7.19
N ALA A 32 1.81 1.01 -6.42
CA ALA A 32 2.14 1.18 -5.01
C ALA A 32 0.89 0.96 -4.15
N VAL A 33 1.04 0.23 -3.05
CA VAL A 33 0.07 0.18 -1.96
C VAL A 33 0.68 0.96 -0.81
N ILE A 34 0.06 2.07 -0.45
CA ILE A 34 0.59 3.02 0.52
C ILE A 34 -0.17 2.90 1.84
N SER A 35 0.55 2.60 2.91
CA SER A 35 -0.01 2.41 4.25
C SER A 35 -0.49 3.73 4.86
N HIS A 36 0.29 4.80 4.75
CA HIS A 36 -0.02 6.12 5.32
C HIS A 36 0.81 7.24 4.70
N ALA A 37 0.44 8.50 4.99
CA ALA A 37 0.95 9.68 4.29
C ALA A 37 2.24 10.32 4.85
N HIS A 38 3.05 9.61 5.66
CA HIS A 38 4.39 10.12 5.97
C HIS A 38 5.29 10.08 4.72
N ALA A 39 6.23 11.02 4.63
CA ALA A 39 6.97 11.28 3.39
C ALA A 39 8.00 10.18 3.05
N ASP A 40 8.39 9.38 4.02
CA ASP A 40 9.24 8.20 3.91
C ASP A 40 8.48 6.94 3.45
N HIS A 41 7.13 6.98 3.46
CA HIS A 41 6.27 5.89 2.98
C HIS A 41 5.51 6.27 1.70
N ALA A 42 4.94 7.47 1.65
CA ALA A 42 4.11 7.97 0.57
C ALA A 42 4.88 9.00 -0.27
N ILE A 43 5.60 8.54 -1.28
CA ILE A 43 6.24 9.43 -2.27
C ILE A 43 5.34 9.61 -3.50
N GLY A 44 5.64 10.65 -4.29
CA GLY A 44 4.96 10.88 -5.57
C GLY A 44 5.58 10.11 -6.75
N GLY A 45 4.89 10.10 -7.88
CA GLY A 45 5.40 9.62 -9.17
C GLY A 45 4.95 8.22 -9.58
N HIS A 46 4.20 7.50 -8.74
CA HIS A 46 3.67 6.18 -9.08
C HIS A 46 2.62 6.25 -10.20
N GLN A 47 2.45 5.15 -10.96
CA GLN A 47 1.36 5.11 -11.96
C GLN A 47 0.01 4.81 -11.30
N GLN A 48 -0.07 3.77 -10.47
CA GLN A 48 -1.26 3.40 -9.71
C GLN A 48 -0.93 3.42 -8.23
N VAL A 49 -1.78 4.06 -7.43
CA VAL A 49 -1.64 4.16 -5.98
C VAL A 49 -2.91 3.63 -5.32
N PHE A 50 -2.79 2.57 -4.53
CA PHE A 50 -3.83 2.07 -3.65
C PHE A 50 -3.61 2.61 -2.25
N ALA A 51 -4.58 3.33 -1.72
CA ALA A 51 -4.51 3.90 -0.38
C ALA A 51 -5.91 4.25 0.15
N THR A 52 -5.99 4.66 1.41
CA THR A 52 -7.21 5.27 1.95
C THR A 52 -7.45 6.66 1.34
N GLU A 53 -8.69 7.14 1.39
CA GLU A 53 -9.05 8.48 0.90
C GLU A 53 -8.22 9.59 1.57
N ALA A 54 -8.03 9.50 2.89
CA ALA A 54 -7.25 10.46 3.63
C ALA A 54 -5.76 10.45 3.21
N THR A 55 -5.16 9.27 2.99
CA THR A 55 -3.80 9.19 2.46
C THR A 55 -3.69 9.84 1.09
N HIS A 56 -4.66 9.61 0.18
CA HIS A 56 -4.70 10.29 -1.11
C HIS A 56 -4.81 11.82 -0.98
N ALA A 57 -5.66 12.31 -0.08
CA ALA A 57 -5.82 13.75 0.14
C ALA A 57 -4.50 14.41 0.61
N PHE A 58 -3.75 13.76 1.50
CA PHE A 58 -2.42 14.24 1.89
C PHE A 58 -1.41 14.19 0.74
N MET A 59 -1.40 13.12 -0.05
CA MET A 59 -0.53 13.00 -1.22
C MET A 59 -0.84 14.07 -2.27
N ASP A 60 -2.11 14.39 -2.49
CA ASP A 60 -2.54 15.47 -3.38
C ASP A 60 -2.06 16.83 -2.93
N LEU A 61 -2.21 17.13 -1.64
CA LEU A 61 -1.74 18.38 -1.07
C LEU A 61 -0.22 18.52 -1.19
N ARG A 62 0.53 17.42 -0.98
CA ARG A 62 2.00 17.44 -0.99
C ARG A 62 2.60 17.41 -2.39
N TYR A 63 2.07 16.60 -3.29
CA TYR A 63 2.68 16.30 -4.60
C TYR A 63 1.87 16.81 -5.80
N GLY A 64 0.63 17.26 -5.60
CA GLY A 64 -0.23 17.75 -6.67
C GLY A 64 -0.37 16.76 -7.82
N LYS A 65 -0.02 17.19 -9.04
CA LYS A 65 -0.07 16.34 -10.25
C LYS A 65 0.83 15.10 -10.17
N ASN A 66 1.80 15.08 -9.26
CA ASN A 66 2.71 13.96 -9.05
C ASN A 66 2.24 13.01 -7.94
N ALA A 67 1.07 13.17 -7.34
CA ALA A 67 0.56 12.29 -6.27
C ALA A 67 0.31 10.83 -6.71
N GLY A 68 0.22 10.61 -8.02
CA GLY A 68 -0.05 9.31 -8.64
C GLY A 68 -0.96 9.48 -9.85
N LYS A 69 -0.70 8.77 -10.94
CA LYS A 69 -1.47 8.94 -12.18
C LYS A 69 -2.91 8.42 -12.06
N VAL A 70 -3.08 7.30 -11.36
CA VAL A 70 -4.37 6.66 -11.09
C VAL A 70 -4.47 6.42 -9.58
N LYS A 71 -5.56 6.87 -8.98
CA LYS A 71 -5.85 6.67 -7.56
C LYS A 71 -6.87 5.56 -7.41
N CYS A 72 -6.48 4.52 -6.69
CA CYS A 72 -7.31 3.39 -6.35
C CYS A 72 -7.67 3.52 -4.86
N THR A 73 -8.62 4.40 -4.56
CA THR A 73 -9.07 4.63 -3.19
C THR A 73 -9.77 3.38 -2.65
N LEU A 74 -9.33 2.90 -1.48
CA LEU A 74 -9.96 1.77 -0.78
C LEU A 74 -10.53 2.23 0.56
N ALA A 75 -11.79 1.88 0.83
CA ALA A 75 -12.34 1.98 2.17
C ALA A 75 -11.72 0.90 3.07
N TYR A 76 -11.72 1.15 4.39
CA TYR A 76 -11.31 0.11 5.33
C TYR A 76 -12.20 -1.13 5.20
N HIS A 77 -11.59 -2.30 5.29
CA HIS A 77 -12.23 -3.61 5.14
C HIS A 77 -12.83 -3.91 3.76
N GLU A 78 -12.65 -3.01 2.78
CA GLU A 78 -12.96 -3.27 1.39
C GLU A 78 -11.86 -4.13 0.75
N LYS A 79 -12.28 -5.07 -0.10
CA LYS A 79 -11.37 -5.94 -0.85
C LYS A 79 -11.12 -5.38 -2.24
N ALA A 80 -9.85 -5.14 -2.55
CA ALA A 80 -9.37 -4.88 -3.89
C ALA A 80 -8.61 -6.09 -4.43
N LEU A 81 -8.78 -6.41 -5.70
CA LEU A 81 -7.97 -7.42 -6.35
C LEU A 81 -6.84 -6.74 -7.14
N ILE A 82 -5.59 -6.98 -6.75
CA ILE A 82 -4.41 -6.58 -7.52
C ILE A 82 -3.80 -7.85 -8.12
N LYS A 83 -4.06 -8.06 -9.43
CA LYS A 83 -3.80 -9.32 -10.13
C LYS A 83 -4.46 -10.51 -9.42
N GLU A 84 -3.69 -11.37 -8.75
CA GLU A 84 -4.18 -12.55 -8.04
C GLU A 84 -4.25 -12.35 -6.51
N VAL A 85 -3.85 -11.17 -6.02
CA VAL A 85 -3.75 -10.88 -4.58
C VAL A 85 -4.93 -10.03 -4.15
N SER A 86 -5.71 -10.54 -3.19
CA SER A 86 -6.75 -9.75 -2.53
C SER A 86 -6.11 -8.86 -1.47
N VAL A 87 -6.21 -7.55 -1.64
CA VAL A 87 -5.69 -6.53 -0.71
C VAL A 87 -6.84 -5.91 0.06
N THR A 88 -6.69 -5.76 1.38
CA THR A 88 -7.65 -5.12 2.28
C THR A 88 -6.91 -4.17 3.21
N LEU A 89 -7.42 -2.95 3.36
CA LEU A 89 -6.87 -1.98 4.31
C LEU A 89 -7.57 -2.12 5.66
N ILE A 90 -6.80 -2.18 6.75
CA ILE A 90 -7.29 -2.29 8.13
C ILE A 90 -6.75 -1.09 8.91
N PRO A 91 -7.55 -0.37 9.72
CA PRO A 91 -7.06 0.78 10.47
C PRO A 91 -5.79 0.46 11.29
N ALA A 92 -4.76 1.30 11.16
CA ALA A 92 -3.49 1.13 11.87
C ALA A 92 -3.40 1.94 13.19
N GLY A 93 -4.27 2.92 13.38
CA GLY A 93 -4.28 3.74 14.59
C GLY A 93 -3.10 4.72 14.74
N HIS A 94 -2.34 4.97 13.67
CA HIS A 94 -1.13 5.81 13.69
C HIS A 94 -1.43 7.28 13.39
N ILE A 95 -1.80 7.58 12.14
CA ILE A 95 -2.26 8.90 11.70
C ILE A 95 -3.60 8.77 10.95
N LEU A 96 -4.25 9.90 10.65
CA LEU A 96 -5.48 9.89 9.84
C LEU A 96 -5.22 9.19 8.49
N GLY A 97 -6.03 8.17 8.18
CA GLY A 97 -5.88 7.38 6.96
C GLY A 97 -4.88 6.23 7.02
N SER A 98 -4.15 6.06 8.14
CA SER A 98 -3.17 4.99 8.28
C SER A 98 -3.81 3.60 8.28
N ALA A 99 -3.22 2.69 7.51
CA ALA A 99 -3.71 1.35 7.31
C ALA A 99 -2.61 0.29 7.38
N GLN A 100 -2.92 -0.82 8.04
CA GLN A 100 -2.26 -2.09 7.81
C GLN A 100 -2.81 -2.67 6.50
N VAL A 101 -1.97 -3.39 5.77
CA VAL A 101 -2.29 -3.98 4.47
C VAL A 101 -2.36 -5.50 4.62
N LEU A 102 -3.58 -6.04 4.61
CA LEU A 102 -3.81 -7.47 4.56
C LEU A 102 -3.81 -7.93 3.09
N MET A 103 -2.93 -8.88 2.77
CA MET A 103 -2.83 -9.51 1.46
C MET A 103 -3.20 -11.00 1.59
N GLU A 104 -4.12 -11.46 0.75
CA GLU A 104 -4.56 -12.86 0.73
C GLU A 104 -4.29 -13.46 -0.65
N TYR A 105 -3.60 -14.60 -0.69
CA TYR A 105 -3.30 -15.36 -1.91
C TYR A 105 -3.30 -16.86 -1.61
N GLN A 106 -4.05 -17.63 -2.39
CA GLN A 106 -4.18 -19.10 -2.25
C GLN A 106 -4.48 -19.57 -0.81
N GLY A 107 -5.33 -18.83 -0.10
CA GLY A 107 -5.71 -19.13 1.28
C GLY A 107 -4.67 -18.75 2.35
N ILE A 108 -3.51 -18.21 1.95
CA ILE A 108 -2.47 -17.70 2.85
C ILE A 108 -2.66 -16.20 3.03
N LYS A 109 -2.49 -15.72 4.27
CA LYS A 109 -2.65 -14.32 4.64
C LYS A 109 -1.32 -13.72 5.09
N TYR A 110 -1.02 -12.54 4.59
CA TYR A 110 0.16 -11.74 4.93
C TYR A 110 -0.31 -10.37 5.40
N LEU A 111 0.15 -9.93 6.56
CA LEU A 111 -0.20 -8.62 7.11
C LEU A 111 1.05 -7.76 7.15
N TYR A 112 1.06 -6.69 6.36
CA TYR A 112 2.04 -5.62 6.48
C TYR A 112 1.45 -4.53 7.37
N THR A 113 2.08 -4.23 8.51
CA THR A 113 1.50 -3.31 9.48
C THR A 113 1.63 -1.85 9.08
N GLY A 114 2.61 -1.51 8.24
CA GLY A 114 3.13 -0.15 8.17
C GLY A 114 3.53 0.35 9.56
N ASP A 115 3.44 1.65 9.77
CA ASP A 115 3.43 2.22 11.12
C ASP A 115 2.04 2.05 11.74
N PHE A 116 1.99 1.46 12.92
CA PHE A 116 0.75 1.19 13.63
C PHE A 116 0.89 1.46 15.13
N LYS A 117 -0.26 1.71 15.77
CA LYS A 117 -0.35 1.88 17.22
C LYS A 117 -1.53 1.08 17.74
N LEU A 118 -1.31 0.36 18.83
CA LEU A 118 -2.35 -0.48 19.46
C LEU A 118 -3.29 0.33 20.39
N GLN A 119 -2.90 1.56 20.76
CA GLN A 119 -3.58 2.43 21.74
C GLN A 119 -3.39 3.91 21.41
#